data_AF-A0A1I6E2H1-F1
#
_entry.id   AF-A0A1I6E2H1-F1
#
_cell.length_a   1.000
_cell.length_b   1.000
_cell.length_c   1.000
_cell.angle_alpha   90.00
_cell.angle_beta   90.00
_cell.angle_gamma   90.00
#
_symmetry.space_group_name_H-M   'P 1'
#
loop_
_entity.id
_entity.type
_entity.pdbx_description
1 polymer ?
#
loop_
_entity_poly.entity_id
_entity_poly.type
_entity_poly.pdbx_seq_one_letter_code
_entity_poly.pdbx_strand_id
1 'polypeptide(L)'
;MNERKFGIQGPVIGGNNIGTGGRARTGDVHIGHIKDVSAVLRLLDELREDLTEAQAATSTIETVDDLRAEARKPKPSKDVAEHLMDRLADRGLGERMKDLSKAFDALY
;
A
#
# COMPACT_ATOMS: atom_id res chain seq x y z
N MET A 1 11.86 48.59 17.42
CA MET A 1 12.58 47.58 16.60
C MET A 1 12.92 46.39 17.49
N ASN A 2 12.62 45.19 17.01
CA ASN A 2 13.01 43.85 17.47
C ASN A 2 13.84 43.71 18.77
N GLU A 3 13.28 43.04 19.78
CA GLU A 3 14.06 42.35 20.81
C GLU A 3 13.67 40.87 20.84
N ARG A 4 14.57 40.08 20.26
CA ARG A 4 14.59 38.64 20.29
C ARG A 4 15.51 38.19 21.43
N LYS A 5 15.22 36.97 21.89
CA LYS A 5 16.11 36.00 22.55
C LYS A 5 16.06 35.99 24.07
N PHE A 6 15.16 35.13 24.56
CA PHE A 6 15.32 34.37 25.79
C PHE A 6 16.71 33.73 25.85
N GLY A 7 17.44 34.01 26.93
CA GLY A 7 18.57 33.21 27.37
C GLY A 7 18.09 32.15 28.35
N ILE A 8 18.37 30.88 28.08
CA ILE A 8 18.75 29.93 29.13
C ILE A 8 20.03 29.24 28.64
N GLN A 9 21.08 29.47 29.42
CA GLN A 9 22.44 29.01 29.22
C GLN A 9 22.67 27.76 30.08
N GLY A 10 23.06 26.65 29.46
CA GLY A 10 24.01 25.68 30.05
C GLY A 10 23.53 24.23 30.26
N PRO A 11 24.46 23.24 30.18
CA PRO A 11 24.31 22.01 29.38
C PRO A 11 24.31 20.71 30.23
N VAL A 12 23.89 19.55 29.72
CA VAL A 12 24.79 18.58 29.04
C VAL A 12 24.04 17.55 28.18
N ILE A 13 24.55 17.40 26.96
CA ILE A 13 24.77 16.14 26.22
C ILE A 13 23.51 15.36 25.78
N GLY A 14 23.28 15.40 24.46
CA GLY A 14 22.81 14.23 23.71
C GLY A 14 21.38 14.31 23.18
N GLY A 15 21.25 14.54 21.88
CA GLY A 15 20.18 13.92 21.09
C GLY A 15 18.82 14.61 21.10
N ASN A 16 18.77 15.77 20.44
CA ASN A 16 17.71 16.13 19.48
C ASN A 16 16.22 15.94 19.89
N ASN A 17 15.70 16.95 20.59
CA ASN A 17 14.45 17.65 20.29
C ASN A 17 13.14 16.83 20.21
N ILE A 18 12.57 16.54 21.38
CA ILE A 18 11.13 16.38 21.55
C ILE A 18 10.50 17.78 21.55
N GLY A 19 9.97 18.17 20.39
CA GLY A 19 9.13 19.35 20.21
C GLY A 19 7.66 18.97 20.26
N THR A 20 7.02 19.25 21.39
CA THR A 20 5.57 19.22 21.57
C THR A 20 4.91 20.32 20.73
N GLY A 21 3.85 19.97 20.00
CA GLY A 21 2.83 20.94 19.56
C GLY A 21 2.60 21.00 18.06
N GLY A 22 1.77 20.10 17.55
CA GLY A 22 1.35 20.13 16.14
C GLY A 22 0.34 19.04 15.79
N ARG A 23 -0.86 19.10 16.40
CA ARG A 23 -2.13 18.62 15.83
C ARG A 23 -2.02 17.29 15.06
N ALA A 24 -2.08 16.17 15.77
CA ALA A 24 -2.28 14.84 15.19
C ALA A 24 -3.55 14.86 14.30
N ARG A 25 -3.35 14.98 12.99
CA ARG A 25 -4.31 14.64 11.94
C ARG A 25 -3.79 13.50 11.06
N THR A 26 -2.86 12.72 11.59
CA THR A 26 -2.18 11.62 10.91
C THR A 26 -2.62 10.28 11.53
N GLY A 27 -3.92 10.14 11.84
CA GLY A 27 -4.47 8.93 12.46
C GLY A 27 -5.37 8.13 11.52
N ASP A 28 -6.17 8.81 10.71
CA ASP A 28 -7.22 8.15 9.92
C ASP A 28 -6.75 7.72 8.52
N VAL A 29 -5.91 8.53 7.87
CA VAL A 29 -5.51 8.29 6.47
C VAL A 29 -4.66 7.02 6.34
N HIS A 30 -3.80 6.75 7.32
CA HIS A 30 -2.98 5.53 7.31
C HIS A 30 -3.78 4.28 7.68
N ILE A 31 -4.78 4.37 8.57
CA ILE A 31 -5.57 3.20 8.96
C ILE A 31 -6.50 2.75 7.83
N GLY A 32 -7.09 3.69 7.09
CA GLY A 32 -7.83 3.39 5.85
C GLY A 32 -6.94 2.69 4.84
N HIS A 33 -5.86 3.36 4.42
CA HIS A 33 -4.91 2.83 3.43
C HIS A 33 -4.34 1.45 3.81
N ILE A 34 -4.03 1.20 5.10
CA ILE A 34 -3.57 -0.12 5.55
C ILE A 34 -4.67 -1.19 5.46
N LYS A 35 -5.94 -0.84 5.74
CA LYS A 35 -7.08 -1.76 5.56
C LYS A 35 -7.33 -2.05 4.09
N ASP A 36 -7.23 -1.03 3.23
CA ASP A 36 -7.41 -1.17 1.79
C ASP A 36 -6.30 -2.06 1.18
N VAL A 37 -5.04 -1.85 1.57
CA VAL A 37 -3.92 -2.73 1.19
C VAL A 37 -4.13 -4.15 1.69
N SER A 38 -4.60 -4.33 2.93
CA SER A 38 -4.84 -5.67 3.48
C SER A 38 -5.95 -6.42 2.74
N ALA A 39 -6.99 -5.71 2.29
CA ALA A 39 -8.06 -6.28 1.49
C ALA A 39 -7.56 -6.73 0.11
N VAL A 40 -6.76 -5.89 -0.56
CA VAL A 40 -6.11 -6.24 -1.84
C VAL A 40 -5.20 -7.45 -1.68
N LEU A 41 -4.36 -7.47 -0.66
CA LEU A 41 -3.44 -8.59 -0.43
C LEU A 41 -4.17 -9.89 -0.14
N ARG A 42 -5.32 -9.84 0.53
CA ARG A 42 -6.15 -11.02 0.79
C ARG A 42 -6.73 -11.59 -0.51
N LEU A 43 -7.32 -10.74 -1.36
CA LEU A 43 -7.87 -11.17 -2.65
C LEU A 43 -6.78 -11.75 -3.57
N LEU A 44 -5.56 -11.21 -3.53
CA LEU A 44 -4.42 -11.75 -4.27
C LEU A 44 -3.93 -13.10 -3.72
N ASP A 45 -3.97 -13.29 -2.40
CA ASP A 45 -3.59 -14.56 -1.77
C ASP A 45 -4.60 -15.66 -2.17
N GLU A 46 -5.90 -15.37 -2.04
CA GLU A 46 -6.99 -16.26 -2.48
C GLU A 46 -6.82 -16.60 -3.98
N LEU A 47 -6.64 -15.59 -4.84
CA LEU A 47 -6.43 -15.81 -6.27
C LEU A 47 -5.20 -16.69 -6.56
N ARG A 48 -4.11 -16.52 -5.81
CA ARG A 48 -2.89 -17.32 -5.97
C ARG A 48 -3.13 -18.77 -5.56
N GLU A 49 -3.85 -19.01 -4.46
CA GLU A 49 -4.23 -20.35 -4.02
C GLU A 49 -5.06 -21.05 -5.08
N ASP A 50 -6.11 -20.41 -5.59
CA ASP A 50 -6.97 -20.97 -6.63
C ASP A 50 -6.21 -21.27 -7.94
N LEU A 51 -5.30 -20.37 -8.35
CA LEU A 51 -4.45 -20.60 -9.52
C LEU A 51 -3.49 -21.77 -9.30
N THR A 52 -3.00 -21.95 -8.07
CA THR A 52 -2.14 -23.08 -7.71
C THR A 52 -2.93 -24.39 -7.74
N GLU A 53 -4.14 -24.41 -7.19
CA GLU A 53 -5.05 -25.56 -7.22
C GLU A 53 -5.47 -25.93 -8.65
N ALA A 54 -5.75 -24.93 -9.48
CA ALA A 54 -6.07 -25.10 -10.89
C ALA A 54 -4.86 -25.49 -11.76
N GLN A 55 -3.66 -25.60 -11.18
CA GLN A 55 -2.39 -25.84 -11.90
C GLN A 55 -2.20 -24.85 -13.05
N ALA A 56 -2.52 -23.57 -12.81
CA ALA A 56 -2.32 -22.51 -13.77
C ALA A 56 -0.84 -22.38 -14.17
N ALA A 57 -0.59 -21.81 -15.34
CA ALA A 57 0.77 -21.57 -15.80
C ALA A 57 1.55 -20.72 -14.78
N THR A 58 2.83 -21.06 -14.55
CA THR A 58 3.72 -20.34 -13.61
C THR A 58 3.72 -18.83 -13.86
N SER A 59 3.68 -18.40 -15.13
CA SER A 59 3.61 -16.98 -15.49
C SER A 59 2.38 -16.25 -14.98
N THR A 60 1.27 -16.97 -14.76
CA THR A 60 0.05 -16.43 -14.15
C THR A 60 0.24 -16.21 -12.66
N ILE A 61 0.89 -17.16 -11.97
CA ILE A 61 1.22 -17.05 -10.55
C ILE A 61 2.21 -15.90 -10.33
N GLU A 62 3.24 -15.79 -11.19
CA GLU A 62 4.21 -14.68 -11.17
C GLU A 62 3.52 -13.32 -11.35
N THR A 63 2.53 -13.23 -12.26
CA THR A 63 1.77 -11.98 -12.45
C THR A 63 0.97 -11.59 -11.20
N VAL A 64 0.44 -12.56 -10.45
CA VAL A 64 -0.23 -12.30 -9.16
C VAL A 64 0.77 -11.87 -8.08
N ASP A 65 1.94 -12.49 -8.03
CA ASP A 65 3.01 -12.10 -7.11
C ASP A 65 3.54 -10.67 -7.42
N ASP A 66 3.62 -10.28 -8.69
CA ASP A 66 3.96 -8.92 -9.11
C ASP A 66 2.88 -7.90 -8.68
N LEU A 67 1.59 -8.24 -8.83
CA LEU A 67 0.48 -7.42 -8.32
C LEU A 67 0.56 -7.25 -6.80
N ARG A 68 0.94 -8.31 -6.09
CA ARG A 68 1.14 -8.28 -4.64
C ARG A 68 2.28 -7.36 -4.25
N ALA A 69 3.38 -7.39 -5.00
CA ALA A 69 4.51 -6.49 -4.79
C ALA A 69 4.11 -5.03 -5.06
N GLU A 70 3.32 -4.77 -6.10
CA GLU A 70 2.81 -3.43 -6.45
C GLU A 70 1.92 -2.87 -5.33
N ALA A 71 0.96 -3.65 -4.83
CA ALA A 71 0.05 -3.24 -3.75
C ALA A 71 0.77 -2.94 -2.42
N ARG A 72 1.96 -3.49 -2.20
CA ARG A 72 2.79 -3.23 -1.00
C ARG A 72 3.62 -1.97 -1.09
N LYS A 73 3.73 -1.36 -2.28
CA LYS A 73 4.52 -0.13 -2.44
C LYS A 73 3.88 0.99 -1.62
N PRO A 74 4.69 1.89 -1.01
CA PRO A 74 4.15 3.06 -0.32
C PRO A 74 3.38 4.01 -1.24
N LYS A 75 3.62 3.90 -2.55
CA LYS A 75 2.87 4.56 -3.61
C LYS A 75 2.66 3.55 -4.75
N PRO A 76 1.55 2.80 -4.75
CA PRO A 76 1.25 1.90 -5.87
C PRO A 76 1.04 2.72 -7.15
N SER A 77 1.31 2.11 -8.31
CA SER A 77 1.09 2.71 -9.62
C SER A 77 -0.14 2.11 -10.29
N LYS A 78 -1.13 2.95 -10.66
CA LYS A 78 -2.39 2.50 -11.27
C LYS A 78 -2.15 1.84 -12.62
N ASP A 79 -1.34 2.46 -13.49
CA ASP A 79 -0.98 1.88 -14.79
C ASP A 79 -0.34 0.49 -14.66
N VAL A 80 0.53 0.28 -13.66
CA VAL A 80 1.19 -1.02 -13.47
C VAL A 80 0.19 -2.06 -12.99
N ALA A 81 -0.67 -1.71 -12.02
CA ALA A 81 -1.71 -2.60 -11.53
C ALA A 81 -2.70 -2.97 -12.65
N GLU A 82 -3.16 -1.99 -13.44
CA GLU A 82 -4.06 -2.21 -14.57
C GLU A 82 -3.42 -3.11 -15.64
N HIS A 83 -2.14 -2.90 -15.97
CA HIS A 83 -1.43 -3.75 -16.92
C HIS A 83 -1.30 -5.21 -16.44
N LEU A 84 -1.00 -5.42 -15.17
CA LEU A 84 -0.91 -6.77 -14.59
C LEU A 84 -2.29 -7.42 -14.48
N MET A 85 -3.33 -6.65 -14.19
CA MET A 85 -4.72 -7.14 -14.16
C MET A 85 -5.22 -7.54 -15.55
N ASP A 86 -4.89 -6.77 -16.59
CA ASP A 86 -5.23 -7.09 -17.99
C ASP A 86 -4.68 -8.47 -18.39
N ARG A 87 -3.41 -8.74 -18.05
CA ARG A 87 -2.77 -10.05 -18.27
C ARG A 87 -3.44 -11.23 -17.58
N LEU A 88 -4.09 -10.98 -16.43
CA LEU A 88 -4.86 -11.99 -15.69
C LEU A 88 -6.28 -12.15 -16.24
N ALA A 89 -6.88 -11.07 -16.76
CA ALA A 89 -8.23 -11.09 -17.34
C ALA A 89 -8.33 -12.01 -18.57
N ASP A 90 -7.28 -12.05 -19.40
CA ASP A 90 -7.16 -12.99 -20.53
C ASP A 90 -7.19 -14.48 -20.12
N ARG A 91 -7.09 -14.79 -18.83
CA ARG A 91 -7.07 -16.17 -18.29
C ARG A 91 -8.41 -16.66 -17.76
N GLY A 92 -9.49 -15.90 -17.95
CA GLY A 92 -10.85 -16.32 -17.58
C GLY A 92 -11.22 -16.11 -16.10
N LEU A 93 -10.50 -15.24 -15.39
CA LEU A 93 -10.69 -14.94 -13.95
C LEU A 93 -11.83 -13.93 -13.68
N GLY A 94 -12.81 -13.84 -14.57
CA GLY A 94 -13.64 -12.64 -14.78
C GLY A 94 -14.39 -12.06 -13.56
N GLU A 95 -14.88 -12.87 -12.63
CA GLU A 95 -15.57 -12.36 -11.44
C GLU A 95 -14.57 -11.83 -10.40
N ARG A 96 -13.54 -12.62 -10.08
CA ARG A 96 -12.46 -12.22 -9.15
C ARG A 96 -11.70 -10.99 -9.62
N MET A 97 -11.53 -10.82 -10.94
CA MET A 97 -10.87 -9.63 -11.49
C MET A 97 -11.65 -8.34 -11.22
N LYS A 98 -12.98 -8.39 -11.13
CA LYS A 98 -13.80 -7.22 -10.80
C LYS A 98 -13.62 -6.81 -9.34
N ASP A 99 -13.64 -7.79 -8.43
CA ASP A 99 -13.40 -7.54 -7.01
C ASP A 99 -11.98 -7.03 -6.77
N LEU A 100 -10.99 -7.62 -7.45
CA LEU A 100 -9.60 -7.17 -7.37
C LEU A 100 -9.42 -5.75 -7.91
N SER A 101 -10.01 -5.43 -9.06
CA SER A 101 -9.96 -4.08 -9.64
C SER A 101 -10.59 -3.04 -8.72
N LYS A 102 -11.75 -3.36 -8.11
CA LYS A 102 -12.41 -2.48 -7.15
C LYS A 102 -11.57 -2.25 -5.88
N ALA A 103 -10.91 -3.31 -5.39
CA ALA A 103 -10.02 -3.20 -4.25
C ALA A 103 -8.77 -2.36 -4.56
N PHE A 104 -8.21 -2.48 -5.77
CA PHE A 104 -7.11 -1.63 -6.22
C PHE A 104 -7.51 -0.17 -6.40
N ASP A 105 -8.73 0.12 -6.87
CA ASP A 105 -9.20 1.51 -7.00
C ASP A 105 -9.26 2.23 -5.65
N ALA A 106 -9.48 1.51 -4.55
CA ALA A 106 -9.43 2.06 -3.19
C ALA A 106 -8.00 2.41 -2.71
N LEU A 107 -6.95 2.00 -3.44
CA LEU A 107 -5.56 2.32 -3.12
C LEU A 107 -5.07 3.66 -3.74
N TYR A 108 -5.86 4.28 -4.63
CA TYR A 108 -5.51 5.50 -5.37
C TYR A 108 -6.37 6.69 -4.98
#